data_AF-W4LFM5-F1
#
_entry.id   AF-W4LFM5-F1
#
_cell.length_a   1.000
_cell.length_b   1.000
_cell.length_c   1.000
_cell.angle_alpha   90.00
_cell.angle_beta   90.00
_cell.angle_gamma   90.00
#
_symmetry.space_group_name_H-M   'P 1'
#
loop_
_entity.id
_entity.type
_entity.pdbx_description
1 polymer ?
#
loop_
_entity_poly.entity_id
_entity_poly.type
_entity_poly.pdbx_seq_one_letter_code
_entity_poly.pdbx_strand_id
1 'polypeptide(L)' 'MYLPANVELRRMLQSLVKDPRPGWATRVEGKKERYEFEAFGVWVQYEIDETGMETVITATMIEQPSL' A
#
# COMPACT_ATOMS: atom_id res chain seq x y z
N MET A 1 -1.29 21.03 -10.66
CA MET A 1 -2.15 21.12 -9.45
C MET A 1 -1.85 19.88 -8.63
N TYR A 2 -1.15 20.02 -7.49
CA TYR A 2 -0.82 18.87 -6.63
C TYR A 2 -1.98 18.64 -5.68
N LEU A 3 -2.51 17.42 -5.65
CA LEU A 3 -3.52 17.05 -4.66
C LEU A 3 -2.84 16.88 -3.29
N PRO A 4 -3.57 17.13 -2.18
CA PRO A 4 -3.02 16.86 -0.86
C PRO A 4 -2.66 15.38 -0.73
N ALA A 5 -1.56 15.07 -0.02
CA ALA A 5 -1.01 13.71 0.12
C ALA A 5 -2.04 12.65 0.54
N ASN A 6 -3.04 13.03 1.34
CA ASN A 6 -4.12 12.15 1.78
C ASN A 6 -5.09 11.75 0.65
N VAL A 7 -5.30 12.60 -0.36
CA VAL A 7 -6.18 12.30 -1.50
C VAL A 7 -5.51 11.31 -2.44
N GLU A 8 -4.21 11.47 -2.68
CA GLU A 8 -3.47 10.56 -3.54
C GLU A 8 -3.26 9.19 -2.88
N LEU A 9 -2.92 9.15 -1.58
CA LEU A 9 -2.86 7.90 -0.83
C LEU A 9 -4.20 7.16 -0.87
N ARG A 10 -5.32 7.87 -0.66
CA ARG A 10 -6.66 7.27 -0.78
C ARG A 10 -6.90 6.68 -2.16
N ARG A 11 -6.50 7.35 -3.25
CA ARG A 11 -6.65 6.84 -4.62
C ARG A 11 -5.81 5.59 -4.85
N MET A 12 -4.58 5.56 -4.35
CA MET A 12 -3.73 4.37 -4.44
C MET A 12 -4.35 3.20 -3.69
N LEU A 13 -4.83 3.40 -2.46
CA LEU A 13 -5.53 2.36 -1.70
C LEU A 13 -6.81 1.89 -2.40
N GLN A 14 -7.57 2.79 -3.02
CA GLN A 14 -8.75 2.42 -3.81
C GLN A 14 -8.40 1.64 -5.08
N SER A 15 -7.21 1.86 -5.66
CA SER A 15 -6.77 1.10 -6.83
C SER A 15 -6.51 -0.37 -6.50
N LEU A 16 -6.09 -0.67 -5.25
CA LEU A 16 -5.92 -2.04 -4.76
C LEU A 16 -7.22 -2.85 -4.75
N VAL A 17 -8.38 -2.18 -4.68
CA VAL A 17 -9.70 -2.84 -4.81
C VAL A 17 -9.92 -3.36 -6.23
N LYS A 18 -9.38 -2.68 -7.24
CA LYS A 18 -9.52 -3.06 -8.66
C LYS A 18 -8.45 -4.04 -9.10
N ASP A 19 -7.23 -3.82 -8.65
CA ASP A 19 -6.09 -4.69 -8.90
C ASP A 19 -5.30 -4.87 -7.60
N PRO A 20 -5.54 -5.98 -6.87
CA PRO A 20 -4.82 -6.28 -5.63
C PRO A 20 -3.33 -6.56 -5.85
N ARG A 21 -2.89 -6.90 -7.07
CA ARG A 21 -1.50 -7.28 -7.39
C ARG A 21 -0.92 -6.39 -8.48
N PRO A 22 -0.92 -5.06 -8.29
CA PRO A 22 -0.44 -4.17 -9.30
C PRO A 22 1.07 -4.30 -9.45
N GLY A 23 1.57 -4.21 -10.68
CA GLY A 23 3.00 -4.36 -10.96
C GLY A 23 3.92 -3.32 -10.32
N TRP A 24 3.36 -2.26 -9.73
CA TRP A 24 4.08 -1.25 -8.96
C TRP A 24 4.26 -1.61 -7.47
N ALA A 25 3.50 -2.57 -6.94
CA ALA A 25 3.67 -3.03 -5.57
C ALA A 25 4.75 -4.10 -5.50
N THR A 26 5.62 -4.01 -4.50
CA THR A 26 6.70 -4.99 -4.30
C THR A 26 6.18 -6.14 -3.46
N ARG A 27 6.39 -7.39 -3.90
CA ARG A 27 6.03 -8.55 -3.09
C ARG A 27 7.05 -8.72 -1.96
N VAL A 28 6.57 -8.89 -0.74
CA VAL A 28 7.42 -9.12 0.44
C VAL A 28 7.95 -10.55 0.43
N GLU A 29 9.27 -10.71 0.41
CA GLU A 29 9.93 -12.01 0.39
C GLU A 29 9.60 -12.84 1.65
N GLY A 30 9.42 -14.15 1.50
CA GLY A 30 9.12 -15.06 2.60
C GLY A 30 7.70 -14.95 3.18
N LYS A 31 6.84 -14.08 2.63
CA LYS A 31 5.42 -13.96 3.00
C LYS A 31 4.53 -14.30 1.79
N LYS A 32 3.53 -15.15 2.01
CA LYS A 32 2.55 -15.50 0.97
C LYS A 32 1.58 -14.32 0.82
N GLU A 33 1.34 -13.87 -0.41
CA GLU A 33 0.39 -12.80 -0.74
C GLU A 33 0.52 -11.47 0.04
N ARG A 34 1.73 -11.14 0.51
CA ARG A 34 2.02 -9.84 1.13
C ARG A 34 2.80 -8.94 0.18
N TYR A 35 2.40 -7.67 0.13
CA TYR A 35 2.96 -6.67 -0.75
C TYR A 35 3.18 -5.36 0.00
N GLU A 36 4.06 -4.52 -0.55
CA GLU A 36 4.40 -3.24 0.02
C GLU A 36 4.72 -2.17 -1.03
N PHE A 37 4.53 -0.92 -0.64
CA PHE A 37 4.91 0.24 -1.43
C PHE A 37 5.09 1.48 -0.57
N GLU A 38 5.92 2.42 -1.05
CA GLU A 38 6.08 3.73 -0.45
C GLU A 38 5.28 4.77 -1.25
N ALA A 39 4.52 5.60 -0.54
CA ALA A 39 3.77 6.69 -1.15
C ALA A 39 3.63 7.85 -0.17
N PHE A 40 4.00 9.05 -0.60
CA PHE A 40 3.77 10.30 0.14
C PHE A 40 4.29 10.29 1.59
N GLY A 41 5.44 9.68 1.85
CA GLY A 41 6.03 9.57 3.20
C GLY A 41 5.40 8.48 4.08
N VAL A 42 4.56 7.62 3.50
CA VAL A 42 3.95 6.47 4.16
C VAL A 42 4.46 5.20 3.50
N TRP A 43 4.79 4.21 4.32
CA TRP A 43 5.03 2.85 3.86
C TRP A 43 3.79 2.02 4.14
N VAL A 44 3.22 1.47 3.08
CA VAL A 44 2.00 0.67 3.14
C VAL A 44 2.38 -0.77 2.92
N GLN A 45 1.94 -1.65 3.82
CA GLN A 45 2.00 -3.10 3.66
C GLN A 45 0.58 -3.65 3.64
N TYR A 46 0.29 -4.56 2.74
CA TYR A 46 -1.01 -5.20 2.69
C TYR A 46 -0.88 -6.69 2.37
N GLU A 47 -1.85 -7.46 2.83
CA GLU A 47 -1.94 -8.90 2.64
C GLU A 47 -3.27 -9.23 1.98
N ILE A 48 -3.21 -10.03 0.93
CA ILE A 48 -4.38 -10.57 0.25
C ILE A 48 -4.65 -11.94 0.85
N ASP A 49 -5.84 -12.16 1.37
CA ASP A 49 -6.22 -13.49 1.85
C ASP A 49 -6.23 -14.53 0.71
N GLU A 50 -6.13 -15.81 1.06
CA GLU A 50 -6.06 -16.88 0.07
C GLU A 50 -7.37 -17.05 -0.72
N THR A 51 -8.46 -16.46 -0.26
CA THR A 51 -9.77 -16.51 -0.92
C THR A 51 -9.99 -15.35 -1.89
N GLY A 52 -9.13 -14.34 -1.86
CA GLY A 52 -9.28 -13.09 -2.62
C GLY A 52 -10.44 -12.21 -2.16
N MET A 53 -11.03 -12.49 -0.99
CA MET A 53 -12.21 -11.80 -0.47
C MET A 53 -11.87 -10.76 0.60
N GLU A 54 -10.77 -10.91 1.32
CA GLU A 54 -10.36 -10.00 2.39
C GLU A 54 -8.94 -9.49 2.17
N THR A 55 -8.79 -8.17 2.07
CA THR A 55 -7.47 -7.51 1.97
C THR A 55 -7.23 -6.74 3.26
N VAL A 56 -6.26 -7.18 4.05
CA VAL A 56 -5.84 -6.47 5.26
C VAL A 56 -4.77 -5.47 4.87
N ILE A 57 -5.07 -4.18 5.05
CA ILE A 57 -4.16 -3.08 4.74
C ILE A 57 -3.62 -2.51 6.04
N THR A 58 -2.30 -2.54 6.22
CA THR A 58 -1.58 -1.88 7.31
C THR A 58 -0.77 -0.72 6.72
N ALA A 59 -1.13 0.51 7.07
CA ALA A 59 -0.37 1.69 6.67
C ALA A 59 0.47 2.18 7.85
N THR A 60 1.79 2.27 7.67
CA THR A 60 2.72 2.80 8.66
C THR A 60 3.30 4.11 8.14
N MET A 61 3.06 5.20 8.86
CA MET A 61 3.67 6.48 8.55
C MET A 61 5.17 6.39 8.89
N ILE A 62 6.04 6.67 7.91
CA ILE A 62 7.46 6.80 8.17
C ILE A 62 7.70 8.28 8.49
N GLU A 63 7.82 8.61 9.78
CA GLU A 63 8.40 9.88 10.16
C GLU A 63 9.89 9.83 9.83
N GLN A 64 10.29 10.46 8.73
CA GLN A 64 11.70 10.72 8.51
C GLN A 64 12.16 11.69 9.60
N PRO A 65 13.25 11.40 10.33
CA PRO A 65 13.76 12.32 11.33
C PRO A 65 14.05 13.65 10.65
N SER A 66 13.40 14.71 11.13
CA SER A 66 13.66 16.08 10.72
C SER A 66 15.15 16.36 10.97
N LEU A 67 15.93 16.50 9.91
CA LEU A 67 17.29 17.06 9.98
C LEU A 67 17.23 18.55 10.33
#